data_AF-A0A380TKA7-F1
#
_entry.id   AF-A0A380TKA7-F1
#
_cell.length_a   1.000
_cell.length_b   1.000
_cell.length_c   1.000
_cell.angle_alpha   90.00
_cell.angle_beta   90.00
_cell.angle_gamma   90.00
#
_symmetry.space_group_name_H-M   'P 1'
#
loop_
_entity.id
_entity.type
_entity.pdbx_description
1 polymer ?
#
loop_
_entity_poly.entity_id
_entity_poly.type
_entity_poly.pdbx_seq_one_letter_code
_entity_poly.pdbx_strand_id
1 'polypeptide(L)'
;MPFFYRGAGVGTFWHQRDARLDGFVPRRPGQTPSKNQVIKHIASGTVDTPYVSLTRSYGIAWTYAIECGLAAPNKEQPAFVYEIELSDPLPQGLELVDPVSFIARKFPPPTADSSYYHDGDHTFLLGVVNERWVRMAVAQNTAVAPTQYVRQPPSAQGTPRAPNLSPELETLVRALRDAEILAVGNVPASCVCSRYEVW
;
A
#
# COMPACT_ATOMS: atom_id res chain seq x y z
N MET A 1 21.07 -10.06 -5.57
CA MET A 1 19.82 -10.64 -5.04
C MET A 1 18.94 -9.49 -4.58
N PRO A 2 17.64 -9.47 -4.93
CA PRO A 2 16.76 -8.37 -4.55
C PRO A 2 16.27 -8.49 -3.11
N PHE A 3 16.47 -7.43 -2.32
CA PHE A 3 15.88 -7.30 -0.99
C PHE A 3 14.50 -6.65 -1.05
N PHE A 4 13.65 -7.13 -0.15
CA PHE A 4 12.33 -6.61 0.17
C PHE A 4 12.25 -6.39 1.67
N TYR A 5 11.30 -5.56 2.09
CA TYR A 5 11.15 -5.18 3.48
C TYR A 5 9.69 -5.26 3.91
N ARG A 6 9.48 -5.45 5.20
CA ARG A 6 8.15 -5.39 5.82
C ARG A 6 8.24 -4.77 7.20
N GLY A 7 7.44 -3.74 7.42
CA GLY A 7 7.25 -3.13 8.74
C GLY A 7 6.28 -3.93 9.60
N ALA A 8 6.57 -4.02 10.88
CA ALA A 8 5.70 -4.60 11.90
C ALA A 8 5.63 -3.65 13.09
N GLY A 9 4.57 -2.84 13.12
CA GLY A 9 4.34 -1.88 14.19
C GLY A 9 3.92 -2.55 15.50
N VAL A 10 4.13 -1.85 16.61
CA VAL A 10 3.86 -2.38 17.95
C VAL A 10 2.44 -2.91 18.07
N GLY A 11 2.28 -4.11 18.63
CA GLY A 11 0.97 -4.75 18.86
C GLY A 11 0.34 -5.35 17.60
N THR A 12 0.97 -5.25 16.42
CA THR A 12 0.51 -5.94 15.21
C THR A 12 0.86 -7.43 15.24
N PHE A 13 0.22 -8.21 14.36
CA PHE A 13 0.44 -9.66 14.29
C PHE A 13 1.93 -10.05 14.12
N TRP A 14 2.66 -9.35 13.26
CA TRP A 14 4.08 -9.62 12.99
C TRP A 14 5.03 -8.93 13.98
N HIS A 15 4.50 -8.11 14.88
CA HIS A 15 5.23 -7.66 16.05
C HIS A 15 5.22 -8.73 17.14
N GLN A 16 4.08 -9.42 17.29
CA GLN A 16 3.92 -10.51 18.26
C GLN A 16 4.51 -11.85 17.77
N ARG A 17 4.70 -12.02 16.47
CA ARG A 17 5.28 -13.23 15.85
C ARG A 17 6.53 -12.90 15.05
N ASP A 18 7.64 -13.50 15.45
CA ASP A 18 8.92 -13.33 14.78
C ASP A 18 8.94 -14.09 13.46
N ALA A 19 8.87 -13.36 12.34
CA ALA A 19 8.88 -13.96 11.01
C ALA A 19 10.19 -14.67 10.66
N ARG A 20 11.26 -14.48 11.44
CA ARG A 20 12.50 -15.27 11.31
C ARG A 20 12.32 -16.73 11.72
N LEU A 21 11.26 -17.06 12.45
CA LEU A 21 10.97 -18.41 12.90
C LEU A 21 10.01 -19.13 11.95
N ASP A 22 8.90 -18.47 11.59
CA ASP A 22 7.79 -19.10 10.86
C ASP A 22 7.62 -18.59 9.43
N GLY A 23 8.34 -17.52 9.05
CA GLY A 23 8.12 -16.80 7.81
C GLY A 23 6.89 -15.88 7.86
N PHE A 24 6.51 -15.35 6.69
CA PHE A 24 5.27 -14.60 6.54
C PHE A 24 4.19 -15.45 5.87
N VAL A 25 3.00 -15.45 6.47
CA VAL A 25 1.82 -16.18 6.00
C VAL A 25 0.70 -15.17 5.73
N PRO A 26 0.04 -15.19 4.57
CA PRO A 26 -1.11 -14.32 4.32
C PRO A 26 -2.25 -14.67 5.28
N ARG A 27 -3.16 -13.73 5.57
CA ARG A 27 -4.28 -14.02 6.48
C ARG A 27 -5.31 -14.99 5.88
N ARG A 28 -5.41 -15.04 4.54
CA ARG A 28 -6.27 -15.97 3.81
C ARG A 28 -5.43 -16.84 2.85
N PRO A 29 -4.60 -17.76 3.38
CA PRO A 29 -3.83 -18.65 2.53
C PRO A 29 -4.77 -19.51 1.66
N GLY A 30 -4.41 -19.72 0.41
CA GLY A 30 -5.19 -20.52 -0.55
C GLY A 30 -6.38 -19.79 -1.20
N GLN A 31 -6.74 -18.58 -0.78
CA GLN A 31 -7.72 -17.78 -1.50
C GLN A 31 -7.15 -17.32 -2.85
N THR A 32 -7.97 -17.37 -3.91
CA THR A 32 -7.54 -17.02 -5.26
C THR A 32 -7.17 -15.53 -5.38
N PRO A 33 -5.94 -15.19 -5.84
CA PRO A 33 -5.55 -13.83 -6.18
C PRO A 33 -6.45 -13.23 -7.27
N SER A 34 -6.83 -11.96 -7.15
CA SER A 34 -7.65 -11.28 -8.18
C SER A 34 -7.50 -9.76 -8.11
N LYS A 35 -7.97 -9.05 -9.16
CA LYS A 35 -8.00 -7.57 -9.21
C LYS A 35 -8.68 -6.99 -7.96
N ASN A 36 -9.85 -7.54 -7.63
CA ASN A 36 -10.62 -7.06 -6.50
C ASN A 36 -9.89 -7.31 -5.18
N GLN A 37 -9.16 -8.43 -5.04
CA GLN A 37 -8.37 -8.69 -3.83
C GLN A 37 -7.16 -7.75 -3.72
N VAL A 38 -6.49 -7.41 -4.82
CA VAL A 38 -5.39 -6.43 -4.83
C VAL A 38 -5.90 -5.05 -4.41
N ILE A 39 -7.00 -4.58 -5.02
CA ILE A 39 -7.64 -3.30 -4.67
C ILE A 39 -8.05 -3.30 -3.19
N LYS A 40 -8.72 -4.35 -2.74
CA LYS A 40 -9.15 -4.52 -1.35
C LYS A 40 -7.94 -4.46 -0.39
N HIS A 41 -6.82 -5.08 -0.76
CA HIS A 41 -5.62 -5.10 0.08
C HIS A 41 -4.97 -3.72 0.22
N ILE A 42 -4.76 -3.04 -0.92
CA ILE A 42 -3.95 -1.82 -0.98
C ILE A 42 -4.79 -0.56 -0.71
N ALA A 43 -5.89 -0.38 -1.46
CA ALA A 43 -6.70 0.83 -1.35
C ALA A 43 -7.54 0.82 -0.06
N SER A 44 -8.17 -0.30 0.27
CA SER A 44 -8.97 -0.41 1.51
C SER A 44 -8.15 -0.73 2.75
N GLY A 45 -6.84 -0.99 2.62
CA GLY A 45 -5.93 -1.27 3.72
C GLY A 45 -6.27 -2.53 4.53
N THR A 46 -7.04 -3.47 3.98
CA THR A 46 -7.38 -4.70 4.70
C THR A 46 -6.33 -5.78 4.50
N VAL A 47 -6.00 -6.41 5.60
CA VAL A 47 -5.07 -7.54 5.66
C VAL A 47 -5.78 -8.88 5.47
N ASP A 48 -7.11 -8.91 5.35
CA ASP A 48 -7.90 -10.13 5.14
C ASP A 48 -7.97 -10.51 3.64
N THR A 49 -6.82 -10.88 3.10
CA THR A 49 -6.57 -11.17 1.67
C THR A 49 -5.51 -12.29 1.53
N PRO A 50 -5.30 -12.85 0.32
CA PRO A 50 -4.27 -13.88 0.09
C PRO A 50 -2.84 -13.33 -0.02
N TYR A 51 -2.62 -12.06 0.32
CA TYR A 51 -1.34 -11.40 0.09
C TYR A 51 -0.57 -11.13 1.37
N VAL A 52 0.76 -11.16 1.25
CA VAL A 52 1.68 -10.51 2.19
C VAL A 52 2.26 -9.29 1.50
N SER A 53 1.96 -8.09 2.00
CA SER A 53 2.63 -6.85 1.57
C SER A 53 4.12 -6.88 1.87
N LEU A 54 4.91 -6.63 0.83
CA LEU A 54 6.33 -6.38 0.87
C LEU A 54 6.58 -5.04 0.20
N THR A 55 7.67 -4.36 0.54
CA THR A 55 8.10 -3.15 -0.16
C THR A 55 9.56 -3.25 -0.57
N ARG A 56 9.94 -2.62 -1.68
CA ARG A 56 11.37 -2.46 -2.02
C ARG A 56 12.06 -1.32 -1.27
N SER A 57 11.32 -0.53 -0.50
CA SER A 57 11.83 0.63 0.23
C SER A 57 11.90 0.36 1.73
N TYR A 58 13.12 0.34 2.27
CA TYR A 58 13.32 0.29 3.73
C TYR A 58 12.60 1.44 4.45
N GLY A 59 12.67 2.66 3.89
CA GLY A 59 12.03 3.84 4.50
C GLY A 59 10.51 3.72 4.61
N ILE A 60 9.86 3.11 3.62
CA ILE A 60 8.43 2.81 3.69
C ILE A 60 8.16 1.75 4.76
N ALA A 61 8.90 0.65 4.78
CA ALA A 61 8.75 -0.38 5.81
C ALA A 61 8.96 0.17 7.24
N TRP A 62 9.96 1.04 7.41
CA TRP A 62 10.20 1.77 8.65
C TRP A 62 9.00 2.64 9.01
N THR A 63 8.48 3.43 8.08
CA THR A 63 7.30 4.29 8.30
C THR A 63 6.09 3.47 8.76
N TYR A 64 5.83 2.33 8.12
CA TYR A 64 4.77 1.40 8.56
C TYR A 64 5.00 0.83 9.97
N ALA A 65 6.25 0.50 10.30
CA ALA A 65 6.61 0.01 11.63
C ALA A 65 6.38 1.08 12.72
N ILE A 66 6.68 2.34 12.43
CA ILE A 66 6.52 3.43 13.38
C ILE A 66 5.06 3.90 13.49
N GLU A 67 4.37 4.03 12.36
CA GLU A 67 3.09 4.78 12.30
C GLU A 67 1.84 3.89 12.27
N CYS A 68 1.96 2.61 11.91
CA CYS A 68 0.80 1.71 11.75
C CYS A 68 0.69 0.65 12.86
N GLY A 69 1.34 0.88 14.01
CA GLY A 69 1.18 0.10 15.23
C GLY A 69 -0.06 0.50 16.05
N LEU A 70 -0.40 -0.33 17.04
CA LEU A 70 -1.41 -0.02 18.07
C LEU A 70 -0.87 0.92 19.16
N ALA A 71 0.44 1.11 19.21
CA ALA A 71 1.14 2.02 20.11
C ALA A 71 2.39 2.58 19.42
N ALA A 72 2.89 3.72 19.91
CA ALA A 72 4.16 4.27 19.46
C ALA A 72 5.33 3.40 19.97
N PRO A 73 6.29 3.02 19.12
CA PRO A 73 7.46 2.27 19.55
C PRO A 73 8.36 3.09 20.48
N ASN A 74 9.04 2.39 21.37
CA ASN A 74 10.06 2.95 22.25
C ASN A 74 11.15 1.89 22.50
N LYS A 75 12.15 2.22 23.31
CA LYS A 75 13.29 1.33 23.56
C LYS A 75 12.88 0.02 24.27
N GLU A 76 11.87 0.07 25.13
CA GLU A 76 11.38 -1.08 25.90
C GLU A 76 10.42 -1.94 25.07
N GLN A 77 9.77 -1.35 24.07
CA GLN A 77 8.81 -1.97 23.17
C GLN A 77 9.03 -1.49 21.73
N PRO A 78 10.12 -1.93 21.07
CA PRO A 78 10.43 -1.50 19.71
C PRO A 78 9.43 -2.07 18.72
N ALA A 79 9.26 -1.38 17.59
CA ALA A 79 8.68 -1.97 16.39
C ALA A 79 9.79 -2.66 15.57
N PHE A 80 9.42 -3.38 14.51
CA PHE A 80 10.38 -4.13 13.71
C PHE A 80 10.29 -3.82 12.22
N VAL A 81 11.46 -3.80 11.56
CA VAL A 81 11.57 -3.90 10.10
C VAL A 81 12.27 -5.21 9.77
N TYR A 82 11.60 -6.05 9.00
CA TYR A 82 12.17 -7.28 8.48
C TYR A 82 12.78 -7.04 7.10
N GLU A 83 13.95 -7.61 6.87
CA GLU A 83 14.61 -7.66 5.57
C GLU A 83 14.53 -9.07 5.03
N ILE A 84 14.12 -9.16 3.76
CA ILE A 84 13.67 -10.39 3.13
C ILE A 84 14.41 -10.51 1.80
N GLU A 85 15.16 -11.59 1.65
CA GLU A 85 15.89 -11.90 0.44
C GLU A 85 15.13 -12.96 -0.37
N LEU A 86 14.69 -12.58 -1.56
CA LEU A 86 14.01 -13.48 -2.51
C LEU A 86 14.82 -13.52 -3.79
N SER A 87 15.29 -14.72 -4.17
CA SER A 87 16.05 -14.91 -5.40
C SER A 87 15.20 -15.58 -6.48
N ASP A 88 15.67 -15.51 -7.72
CA ASP A 88 15.12 -16.28 -8.84
C ASP A 88 15.93 -17.59 -8.98
N PRO A 89 15.31 -18.78 -8.98
CA PRO A 89 13.88 -19.04 -8.84
C PRO A 89 13.33 -18.76 -7.43
N LEU A 90 12.09 -18.27 -7.38
CA LEU A 90 11.36 -18.09 -6.13
C LEU A 90 11.16 -19.43 -5.41
N PRO A 91 11.08 -19.43 -4.06
CA PRO A 91 10.65 -20.60 -3.29
C PRO A 91 9.36 -21.22 -3.84
N GLN A 92 9.26 -22.55 -3.73
CA GLN A 92 8.10 -23.28 -4.25
C GLN A 92 6.79 -22.78 -3.63
N GLY A 93 5.82 -22.45 -4.49
CA GLY A 93 4.51 -21.95 -4.08
C GLY A 93 4.47 -20.47 -3.70
N LEU A 94 5.58 -19.73 -3.89
CA LEU A 94 5.62 -18.28 -3.74
C LEU A 94 5.61 -17.61 -5.12
N GLU A 95 4.71 -16.65 -5.29
CA GLU A 95 4.66 -15.77 -6.45
C GLU A 95 4.73 -14.30 -6.01
N LEU A 96 5.36 -13.45 -6.81
CA LEU A 96 5.39 -12.01 -6.60
C LEU A 96 4.51 -11.30 -7.64
N VAL A 97 3.61 -10.45 -7.14
CA VAL A 97 2.75 -9.60 -7.95
C VAL A 97 3.19 -8.16 -7.77
N ASP A 98 3.59 -7.52 -8.87
CA ASP A 98 3.68 -6.06 -8.94
C ASP A 98 2.26 -5.50 -9.17
N PRO A 99 1.66 -4.79 -8.19
CA PRO A 99 0.30 -4.28 -8.32
C PRO A 99 0.16 -3.29 -9.47
N VAL A 100 1.23 -2.56 -9.81
CA VAL A 100 1.20 -1.53 -10.86
C VAL A 100 0.94 -2.19 -12.20
N SER A 101 1.80 -3.13 -12.60
CA SER A 101 1.60 -3.87 -13.86
C SER A 101 0.34 -4.73 -13.85
N PHE A 102 -0.05 -5.30 -12.70
CA PHE A 102 -1.24 -6.15 -12.59
C PHE A 102 -2.55 -5.39 -12.81
N ILE A 103 -2.67 -4.18 -12.23
CA ILE A 103 -3.85 -3.33 -12.41
C ILE A 103 -3.81 -2.66 -13.79
N ALA A 104 -2.65 -2.16 -14.22
CA ALA A 104 -2.56 -1.39 -15.46
C ALA A 104 -2.93 -2.16 -16.73
N ARG A 105 -2.64 -3.46 -16.76
CA ARG A 105 -3.02 -4.34 -17.89
C ARG A 105 -4.53 -4.51 -18.06
N LYS A 106 -5.33 -4.11 -17.07
CA LYS A 106 -6.79 -4.30 -17.05
C LYS A 106 -7.55 -3.00 -17.23
N PHE A 107 -6.88 -1.95 -17.71
CA PHE A 107 -7.50 -0.68 -18.00
C PHE A 107 -8.36 -0.73 -19.27
N PRO A 108 -9.67 -0.40 -19.18
CA PRO A 108 -10.45 -0.08 -20.37
C PRO A 108 -9.77 1.01 -21.21
N PRO A 109 -10.05 1.04 -22.53
CA PRO A 109 -9.57 2.11 -23.37
C PRO A 109 -10.13 3.46 -22.89
N PRO A 110 -9.40 4.58 -23.06
CA PRO A 110 -9.86 5.90 -22.63
C PRO A 110 -11.20 6.35 -23.22
N THR A 111 -11.67 5.66 -24.26
CA THR A 111 -12.93 5.91 -24.96
C THR A 111 -14.11 5.13 -24.39
N ALA A 112 -13.88 4.16 -23.50
CA ALA A 112 -14.94 3.28 -22.98
C ALA A 112 -15.72 3.90 -21.80
N ASP A 113 -15.23 4.98 -21.20
CA ASP A 113 -15.94 5.68 -20.14
C ASP A 113 -15.74 7.19 -20.24
N SER A 114 -16.78 7.95 -19.89
CA SER A 114 -16.77 9.43 -19.91
C SER A 114 -16.07 10.05 -18.70
N SER A 115 -15.64 9.22 -17.75
CA SER A 115 -14.77 9.61 -16.65
C SER A 115 -13.41 8.93 -16.81
N TYR A 116 -12.39 9.73 -17.13
CA TYR A 116 -11.01 9.36 -16.85
C TYR A 116 -10.91 8.99 -15.35
N TYR A 117 -10.02 8.06 -14.97
CA TYR A 117 -9.99 7.45 -13.62
C TYR A 117 -9.86 8.44 -12.46
N HIS A 118 -9.46 9.67 -12.76
CA HIS A 118 -9.70 10.83 -11.92
C HIS A 118 -10.09 12.03 -12.79
N ASP A 119 -10.69 13.03 -12.17
CA ASP A 119 -11.03 14.30 -12.81
C ASP A 119 -10.67 15.51 -11.93
N GLY A 120 -9.90 15.26 -10.86
CA GLY A 120 -9.21 16.30 -10.09
C GLY A 120 -7.91 16.75 -10.75
N ASP A 121 -7.45 17.95 -10.36
CA ASP A 121 -6.14 18.46 -10.79
C ASP A 121 -4.98 17.75 -10.06
N HIS A 122 -3.74 18.15 -10.33
CA HIS A 122 -2.55 17.53 -9.73
C HIS A 122 -2.56 17.52 -8.19
N THR A 123 -3.27 18.46 -7.54
CA THR A 123 -3.37 18.51 -6.08
C THR A 123 -4.16 17.32 -5.52
N PHE A 124 -5.06 16.75 -6.31
CA PHE A 124 -5.82 15.57 -5.93
C PHE A 124 -4.92 14.35 -5.75
N LEU A 125 -4.01 14.11 -6.70
CA LEU A 125 -3.04 13.01 -6.61
C LEU A 125 -2.02 13.22 -5.48
N LEU A 126 -1.58 14.47 -5.23
CA LEU A 126 -0.77 14.81 -4.05
C LEU A 126 -1.51 14.46 -2.75
N GLY A 127 -2.83 14.66 -2.74
CA GLY A 127 -3.74 14.25 -1.68
C GLY A 127 -3.67 12.77 -1.32
N VAL A 128 -3.63 11.91 -2.35
CA VAL A 128 -3.55 10.44 -2.21
C VAL A 128 -2.15 9.99 -1.81
N VAL A 129 -1.11 10.62 -2.37
CA VAL A 129 0.28 10.27 -2.06
C VAL A 129 0.66 10.63 -0.63
N ASN A 130 0.18 11.76 -0.10
CA ASN A 130 0.56 12.20 1.25
C ASN A 130 -0.65 12.55 2.12
N GLU A 131 -1.44 11.52 2.42
CA GLU A 131 -2.68 11.63 3.19
C GLU A 131 -2.47 12.27 4.57
N ARG A 132 -1.31 12.04 5.20
CA ARG A 132 -0.96 12.65 6.50
C ARG A 132 -0.71 14.16 6.39
N TRP A 133 0.05 14.63 5.39
CA TRP A 133 0.23 16.07 5.15
C TRP A 133 -1.10 16.76 4.90
N VAL A 134 -1.98 16.10 4.13
CA VAL A 134 -3.32 16.62 3.83
C VAL A 134 -4.16 16.67 5.09
N ARG A 135 -4.19 15.61 5.90
CA ARG A 135 -4.90 15.59 7.19
C ARG A 135 -4.35 16.62 8.17
N MET A 136 -3.03 16.78 8.26
CA MET A 136 -2.38 17.78 9.12
C MET A 136 -2.67 19.20 8.66
N ALA A 137 -2.59 19.46 7.36
CA ALA A 137 -2.83 20.78 6.81
C ALA A 137 -4.34 21.12 6.79
N VAL A 138 -5.25 20.13 6.71
CA VAL A 138 -6.68 20.33 7.00
C VAL A 138 -6.89 20.64 8.48
N ALA A 139 -6.23 19.92 9.39
CA ALA A 139 -6.31 20.19 10.84
C ALA A 139 -5.73 21.57 11.22
N GLN A 140 -4.77 22.08 10.45
CA GLN A 140 -4.18 23.41 10.59
C GLN A 140 -4.88 24.49 9.76
N ASN A 141 -5.94 24.14 9.02
CA ASN A 141 -6.67 25.04 8.12
C ASN A 141 -5.79 25.70 7.04
N THR A 142 -4.68 25.06 6.67
CA THR A 142 -3.66 25.55 5.72
C THR A 142 -3.65 24.78 4.40
N ALA A 143 -4.27 23.59 4.31
CA ALA A 143 -4.43 22.88 3.05
C ALA A 143 -5.82 23.02 2.45
N VAL A 144 -5.78 23.12 1.13
CA VAL A 144 -6.82 22.66 0.23
C VAL A 144 -7.05 21.17 0.48
N ALA A 145 -8.15 20.83 1.15
CA ALA A 145 -8.58 19.44 1.27
C ALA A 145 -8.78 18.81 -0.14
N PRO A 146 -8.80 17.46 -0.25
CA PRO A 146 -9.22 16.74 -1.47
C PRO A 146 -10.67 17.06 -1.88
N THR A 147 -11.36 17.92 -1.14
CA THR A 147 -12.70 18.45 -1.44
C THR A 147 -12.66 19.61 -2.43
N GLN A 148 -11.52 19.91 -3.06
CA GLN A 148 -11.47 20.96 -4.08
C GLN A 148 -12.36 20.56 -5.26
N TYR A 149 -13.48 21.26 -5.44
CA TYR A 149 -14.41 21.01 -6.53
C TYR A 149 -13.66 21.05 -7.87
N VAL A 150 -13.97 20.10 -8.76
CA VAL A 150 -13.37 20.04 -10.09
C VAL A 150 -13.57 21.38 -10.78
N ARG A 151 -12.46 22.01 -11.21
CA ARG A 151 -12.52 23.28 -11.93
C ARG A 151 -13.33 23.09 -13.20
N GLN A 152 -14.46 23.78 -13.28
CA GLN A 152 -15.32 23.76 -14.45
C GLN A 152 -14.94 24.88 -15.42
N PRO A 153 -15.03 24.67 -16.74
CA PRO A 153 -14.87 25.77 -17.69
C PRO A 153 -15.99 26.80 -17.48
N PRO A 154 -15.78 28.10 -17.79
CA PRO A 154 -16.77 29.15 -17.54
C PRO A 154 -18.13 28.92 -18.22
N SER A 155 -18.16 28.15 -19.31
CA SER A 155 -19.36 27.80 -20.07
C SER A 155 -20.08 26.54 -19.57
N ALA A 156 -19.52 25.81 -18.60
CA ALA A 156 -20.16 24.60 -18.11
C ALA A 156 -21.34 24.95 -17.19
N GLN A 157 -22.50 24.36 -17.51
CA GLN A 157 -23.71 24.41 -16.66
C GLN A 157 -23.74 23.27 -15.63
N GLY A 158 -22.62 22.56 -15.44
CA GLY A 158 -22.54 21.42 -14.53
C GLY A 158 -22.54 21.85 -13.07
N THR A 159 -23.17 21.04 -12.21
CA THR A 159 -23.11 21.22 -10.76
C THR A 159 -21.68 20.96 -10.27
N PRO A 160 -21.09 21.86 -9.46
CA PRO A 160 -19.81 21.59 -8.80
C PRO A 160 -19.86 20.27 -8.03
N ARG A 161 -18.88 19.39 -8.26
CA ARG A 161 -18.72 18.14 -7.53
C ARG A 161 -17.28 17.89 -7.12
N ALA A 162 -17.12 17.06 -6.09
CA ALA A 162 -15.81 16.58 -5.69
C ALA A 162 -15.15 15.77 -6.83
N PRO A 163 -13.82 15.72 -6.85
CA PRO A 163 -13.09 14.87 -7.79
C PRO A 163 -13.42 13.40 -7.55
N ASN A 164 -13.54 12.65 -8.63
CA ASN A 164 -13.67 11.20 -8.61
C ASN A 164 -12.28 10.56 -8.51
N LEU A 165 -12.17 9.47 -7.75
CA LEU A 165 -11.01 8.59 -7.75
C LEU A 165 -11.50 7.15 -7.90
N SER A 166 -11.11 6.49 -8.98
CA SER A 166 -11.38 5.06 -9.10
C SER A 166 -10.53 4.27 -8.10
N PRO A 167 -11.06 3.17 -7.53
CA PRO A 167 -10.29 2.28 -6.66
C PRO A 167 -9.04 1.72 -7.35
N GLU A 168 -9.10 1.51 -8.68
CA GLU A 168 -7.95 1.11 -9.48
C GLU A 168 -6.82 2.14 -9.45
N LEU A 169 -7.13 3.42 -9.66
CA LEU A 169 -6.11 4.47 -9.65
C LEU A 169 -5.58 4.71 -8.24
N GLU A 170 -6.44 4.69 -7.22
CA GLU A 170 -5.99 4.75 -5.83
C GLU A 170 -5.00 3.62 -5.52
N THR A 171 -5.31 2.41 -5.96
CA THR A 171 -4.45 1.24 -5.80
C THR A 171 -3.10 1.44 -6.50
N LEU A 172 -3.08 1.97 -7.73
CA LEU A 172 -1.84 2.27 -8.43
C LEU A 172 -0.99 3.30 -7.68
N VAL A 173 -1.60 4.42 -7.28
CA VAL A 173 -0.88 5.53 -6.65
C VAL A 173 -0.29 5.10 -5.31
N ARG A 174 -1.06 4.37 -4.50
CA ARG A 174 -0.57 3.79 -3.24
C ARG A 174 0.53 2.76 -3.49
N ALA A 175 0.36 1.85 -4.44
CA ALA A 175 1.37 0.85 -4.77
C ALA A 175 2.70 1.49 -5.24
N LEU A 176 2.63 2.55 -6.04
CA LEU A 176 3.80 3.33 -6.47
C LEU A 176 4.47 4.05 -5.30
N ARG A 177 3.68 4.76 -4.48
CA ARG A 177 4.17 5.48 -3.30
C ARG A 177 4.91 4.54 -2.34
N ASP A 178 4.30 3.38 -2.07
CA ASP A 178 4.80 2.44 -1.06
C ASP A 178 5.85 1.48 -1.63
N ALA A 179 6.17 1.56 -2.93
CA ALA A 179 6.99 0.58 -3.64
C ALA A 179 6.52 -0.87 -3.37
N GLU A 180 5.19 -1.03 -3.39
CA GLU A 180 4.47 -2.22 -2.94
C GLU A 180 4.69 -3.40 -3.88
N ILE A 181 4.91 -4.56 -3.29
CA ILE A 181 5.01 -5.86 -3.94
C ILE A 181 4.17 -6.84 -3.11
N LEU A 182 3.30 -7.60 -3.76
CA LEU A 182 2.45 -8.57 -3.08
C LEU A 182 3.01 -9.97 -3.27
N ALA A 183 3.36 -10.63 -2.16
CA ALA A 183 3.65 -12.04 -2.15
C ALA A 183 2.34 -12.86 -2.06
N VAL A 184 2.15 -13.79 -3.00
CA VAL A 184 1.11 -14.81 -2.98
C VAL A 184 1.74 -16.12 -2.52
N GLY A 185 1.19 -16.69 -1.44
CA GLY A 185 1.80 -17.84 -0.77
C GLY A 185 2.62 -17.41 0.45
N ASN A 186 3.34 -18.36 1.04
CA ASN A 186 4.12 -18.11 2.23
C ASN A 186 5.52 -17.62 1.84
N VAL A 187 6.01 -16.56 2.49
CA VAL A 187 7.42 -16.19 2.45
C VAL A 187 8.14 -17.04 3.50
N PRO A 188 9.05 -17.95 3.13
CA PRO A 188 9.71 -18.84 4.08
C PRO A 188 10.55 -18.08 5.11
N ALA A 189 10.66 -18.62 6.33
CA ALA A 189 11.55 -18.09 7.37
C ALA A 189 13.01 -17.96 6.90
N SER A 190 13.47 -18.91 6.06
CA SER A 190 14.81 -18.90 5.48
C SER A 190 15.09 -17.72 4.55
N CYS A 191 14.05 -17.01 4.10
CA CYS A 191 14.19 -15.79 3.31
C CYS A 191 14.23 -14.53 4.18
N VAL A 192 13.97 -14.61 5.49
CA VAL A 192 13.97 -13.46 6.41
C VAL A 192 15.35 -13.33 7.04
N CYS A 193 16.22 -12.54 6.41
CA CYS A 193 17.64 -12.47 6.76
C CYS A 193 17.90 -11.68 8.05
N SER A 194 17.18 -10.55 8.22
CA SER A 194 17.41 -9.62 9.33
C SER A 194 16.10 -9.10 9.91
N ARG A 195 16.14 -8.72 11.19
CA ARG A 195 15.08 -7.96 11.87
C ARG A 195 15.72 -6.80 12.61
N TYR A 196 15.37 -5.59 12.22
CA TYR A 196 15.85 -4.36 12.83
C TYR A 196 14.82 -3.84 13.82
N GLU A 197 15.27 -3.50 15.02
CA GLU A 197 14.46 -2.78 16.00
C GLU A 197 14.43 -1.30 15.64
N VAL A 198 13.24 -0.69 15.68
CA VAL A 198 13.03 0.71 15.29
C VAL A 198 12.10 1.42 16.28
N TRP A 199 12.40 2.67 16.60
CA TRP A 199 11.62 3.57 17.45
C TRP A 199 11.93 5.03 17.16
#